data_AF-A0A524HDC1-F1
#
_entry.id   AF-A0A524HDC1-F1
#
_cell.length_a   1.000
_cell.length_b   1.000
_cell.length_c   1.000
_cell.angle_alpha   90.00
_cell.angle_beta   90.00
_cell.angle_gamma   90.00
#
_symmetry.space_group_name_H-M   'P 1'
#
loop_
_entity.id
_entity.type
_entity.pdbx_description
1 polymer ?
#
loop_
_entity_poly.entity_id
_entity_poly.type
_entity_poly.pdbx_seq_one_letter_code
_entity_poly.pdbx_strand_id
1 'polypeptide(L)'
;MRISGLLLPIVLSIVIAVVSLLHSASSVGVALSADDEIVVNTSCIVINEVMYDPKTPNESDHEWVELYNTCNETIELVGWKIQDNYISKSDSIPSLNITPKGFAIIAASSIFYEDYPDFYGTVVIIEDGYVGNGLA
;
A
#
# COMPACT_ATOMS: atom_id res chain seq x y z
N MET A 1 -13.44 10.18 -6.55
CA MET A 1 -14.43 9.25 -5.97
C MET A 1 -13.63 8.12 -5.33
N ARG A 2 -13.83 7.81 -4.04
CA ARG A 2 -13.10 6.71 -3.38
C ARG A 2 -13.80 5.39 -3.72
N ILE A 3 -13.03 4.37 -4.08
CA ILE A 3 -13.55 3.02 -4.32
C ILE A 3 -14.13 2.54 -3.00
N SER A 4 -15.44 2.32 -2.95
CA SER A 4 -16.16 1.92 -1.75
C SER A 4 -16.57 0.45 -1.90
N GLY A 5 -15.60 -0.44 -2.10
CA GLY A 5 -15.80 -1.88 -2.18
C GLY A 5 -15.59 -2.51 -0.80
N LEU A 6 -16.65 -3.13 -0.25
CA LEU A 6 -16.71 -3.95 0.95
C LEU A 6 -15.52 -3.86 1.94
N LEU A 7 -15.59 -2.89 2.85
CA LEU A 7 -14.72 -2.79 4.03
C LEU A 7 -14.95 -4.01 4.95
N LEU A 8 -14.04 -4.98 4.95
CA LEU A 8 -13.72 -5.63 6.22
C LEU A 8 -12.70 -4.73 6.92
N PRO A 9 -13.06 -4.09 8.05
CA PRO A 9 -12.10 -3.31 8.80
C PRO A 9 -11.06 -4.26 9.37
N ILE A 10 -9.93 -4.43 8.69
CA ILE A 10 -8.70 -4.91 9.33
C ILE A 10 -8.17 -3.83 10.30
N VAL A 11 -8.75 -2.62 10.28
CA VAL A 11 -8.46 -1.53 11.22
C VAL A 11 -9.25 -1.67 12.53
N LEU A 12 -9.15 -2.82 13.20
CA LEU A 12 -9.51 -2.93 14.62
C LEU A 12 -8.53 -3.81 15.39
N SER A 13 -7.25 -3.44 15.34
CA SER A 13 -6.20 -3.68 16.34
C SER A 13 -4.93 -3.05 15.76
N ILE A 14 -4.55 -1.82 16.10
CA ILE A 14 -3.68 -1.54 17.24
C ILE A 14 -3.72 -0.02 17.47
N VAL A 15 -4.30 0.42 18.60
CA VAL A 15 -4.08 1.77 19.15
C VAL A 15 -3.66 1.60 20.61
N ILE A 16 -2.34 1.53 20.87
CA ILE A 16 -1.61 1.98 22.08
C ILE A 16 -0.15 2.13 21.56
N ALA A 17 0.54 3.29 21.49
CA ALA A 17 0.76 4.27 22.55
C ALA A 17 1.32 5.62 22.02
N VAL A 18 0.86 6.70 22.67
CA VAL A 18 1.61 7.92 23.07
C VAL A 18 1.94 9.00 22.02
N VAL A 19 1.03 9.97 22.01
CA VAL A 19 1.22 11.45 22.00
C VAL A 19 2.66 11.93 22.24
N SER A 20 3.19 12.72 21.29
CA SER A 20 3.87 13.98 21.64
C SER A 20 3.81 14.97 20.49
N LEU A 21 3.37 16.18 20.84
CA LEU A 21 3.06 17.32 19.99
C LEU A 21 4.31 17.92 19.32
N LEU A 22 4.10 18.32 18.06
CA LEU A 22 4.59 19.50 17.35
C LEU A 22 5.90 20.14 17.87
N HIS A 23 6.95 20.08 17.06
CA HIS A 23 7.86 21.23 16.90
C HIS A 23 8.20 21.39 15.42
N SER A 24 7.65 22.45 14.82
CA SER A 24 8.25 23.07 13.65
C SER A 24 9.55 23.73 14.09
N ALA A 25 10.68 23.34 13.51
CA ALA A 25 11.75 24.24 13.09
C ALA A 25 12.99 23.41 12.76
N SER A 26 13.54 23.67 11.57
CA SER A 26 14.96 23.46 11.28
C SER A 26 15.80 24.01 12.44
N SER A 27 16.77 23.24 12.93
CA SER A 27 18.16 23.71 13.04
C SER A 27 19.07 22.64 13.63
N VAL A 28 20.32 22.69 13.17
CA VAL A 28 21.54 22.47 13.96
C VAL A 28 21.91 21.01 14.25
N GLY A 29 23.15 20.68 13.87
CA GLY A 29 23.78 19.40 14.16
C GLY A 29 23.80 19.12 15.66
N VAL A 30 23.29 17.95 16.02
CA VAL A 30 23.44 17.37 17.36
C VAL A 30 24.21 16.07 17.15
N ALA A 31 25.39 15.97 17.77
CA ALA A 31 26.19 14.76 17.79
C ALA A 31 25.43 13.67 18.55
N LEU A 32 25.15 12.55 17.88
CA LEU A 32 24.49 11.40 18.49
C LEU A 32 25.52 10.54 19.23
N SER A 33 25.18 10.16 20.47
CA SER A 33 25.97 9.28 21.34
C SER A 33 25.89 7.83 20.85
N ALA A 34 27.01 7.09 20.93
CA ALA A 34 27.21 5.78 20.31
C ALA A 34 26.36 4.61 20.88
N ASP A 35 25.49 4.88 21.84
CA ASP A 35 24.72 3.86 22.58
C ASP A 35 23.19 4.03 22.47
N ASP A 36 22.69 4.90 21.60
CA ASP A 36 21.25 5.07 21.36
C ASP A 36 20.85 4.36 20.07
N GLU A 37 20.24 3.18 20.18
CA GLU A 37 19.66 2.48 19.03
C GLU A 37 18.37 3.20 18.60
N ILE A 38 18.52 4.24 17.79
CA ILE A 38 17.38 4.89 17.13
C ILE A 38 16.88 3.93 16.03
N VAL A 39 16.03 2.98 16.39
CA VAL A 39 15.31 2.14 15.43
C VAL A 39 14.12 2.93 14.89
N VAL A 40 14.34 3.77 13.88
CA VAL A 40 13.24 4.38 13.11
C VAL A 40 12.79 3.41 12.02
N ASN A 41 12.03 2.38 12.40
CA ASN A 41 11.36 1.53 11.41
C ASN A 41 9.99 2.15 11.06
N THR A 42 10.02 3.17 10.23
CA THR A 42 8.83 3.76 9.61
C THR A 42 8.77 3.32 8.15
N SER A 43 8.23 2.13 7.87
CA SER A 43 7.87 1.79 6.49
C SER A 43 6.85 2.82 6.00
N CYS A 44 7.25 3.70 5.08
CA CYS A 44 6.40 4.76 4.56
C CYS A 44 5.18 4.22 3.82
N ILE A 45 5.33 3.06 3.16
CA ILE A 45 4.26 2.42 2.41
C ILE A 45 3.53 1.42 3.30
N VAL A 46 2.20 1.56 3.34
CA VAL A 46 1.29 0.64 4.04
C VAL A 46 0.23 0.13 3.07
N ILE A 47 -0.28 -1.07 3.35
CA ILE A 47 -1.51 -1.56 2.71
C ILE A 47 -2.69 -0.81 3.36
N ASN A 48 -3.46 -0.08 2.57
CA ASN A 48 -4.60 0.70 3.04
C ASN A 48 -5.92 -0.08 2.88
N GLU A 49 -6.13 -0.67 1.70
CA GLU A 49 -7.34 -1.43 1.36
C GLU A 49 -6.98 -2.68 0.54
N VAL A 50 -7.83 -3.69 0.62
CA VAL A 50 -7.67 -4.97 -0.08
C VAL A 50 -9.04 -5.44 -0.55
N MET A 51 -9.19 -5.69 -1.85
CA MET A 51 -10.30 -6.44 -2.41
C MET A 51 -9.84 -7.86 -2.68
N TYR A 52 -10.19 -8.78 -1.79
CA TYR A 52 -9.73 -10.18 -1.84
C TYR A 52 -10.86 -11.17 -2.15
N ASP A 53 -12.12 -10.78 -1.99
CA ASP A 53 -13.28 -11.65 -2.18
C ASP A 53 -14.41 -10.93 -2.94
N PRO A 54 -14.14 -10.52 -4.20
CA PRO A 54 -15.12 -9.85 -5.05
C PRO A 54 -16.25 -10.81 -5.39
N LYS A 55 -17.51 -10.39 -5.23
CA LYS A 55 -18.69 -11.23 -5.47
C LYS A 55 -19.09 -11.26 -6.94
N THR A 56 -18.18 -11.70 -7.80
CA THR A 56 -18.31 -11.77 -9.26
C THR A 56 -17.81 -13.11 -9.78
N PRO A 57 -18.22 -13.56 -10.98
CA PRO A 57 -17.53 -14.66 -11.66
C PRO A 57 -16.05 -14.29 -11.89
N ASN A 58 -15.14 -15.28 -11.81
CA ASN A 58 -13.69 -15.08 -11.96
C ASN A 58 -13.09 -14.12 -10.93
N GLU A 59 -13.42 -14.34 -9.64
CA GLU A 59 -13.07 -13.45 -8.51
C GLU A 59 -11.62 -12.95 -8.54
N SER A 60 -10.67 -13.79 -8.92
CA SER A 60 -9.23 -13.44 -8.97
C SER A 60 -8.91 -12.24 -9.89
N ASP A 61 -9.61 -12.09 -11.01
CA ASP A 61 -9.36 -10.98 -11.95
C ASP A 61 -9.81 -9.62 -11.38
N HIS A 62 -10.66 -9.64 -10.35
CA HIS A 62 -11.23 -8.47 -9.69
C HIS A 62 -10.48 -8.10 -8.39
N GLU A 63 -9.40 -8.82 -8.06
CA GLU A 63 -8.59 -8.56 -6.88
C GLU A 63 -7.70 -7.32 -7.07
N TRP A 64 -7.56 -6.55 -5.99
CA TRP A 64 -6.64 -5.42 -5.95
C TRP A 64 -6.21 -5.06 -4.52
N VAL A 65 -5.07 -4.39 -4.42
CA VAL A 65 -4.51 -3.85 -3.18
C VAL A 65 -4.26 -2.35 -3.35
N GLU A 66 -4.70 -1.54 -2.40
CA GLU A 66 -4.36 -0.13 -2.31
C GLU A 66 -3.16 0.08 -1.40
N LEU A 67 -2.12 0.71 -1.93
CA LEU A 67 -0.96 1.18 -1.19
C LEU A 67 -1.12 2.66 -0.84
N TYR A 68 -0.75 3.03 0.38
CA TYR A 68 -0.74 4.41 0.85
C TYR A 68 0.65 4.82 1.34
N ASN A 69 1.12 5.98 0.89
CA ASN A 69 2.34 6.58 1.38
C ASN A 69 2.07 7.48 2.59
N THR A 70 2.40 6.98 3.78
CA THR A 70 2.24 7.67 5.06
C THR A 70 3.27 8.79 5.28
N CYS A 71 4.32 8.89 4.47
CA CYS A 71 5.40 9.87 4.64
C CYS A 71 5.12 11.19 3.91
N ASN A 72 6.02 12.16 4.13
CA ASN A 72 5.96 13.50 3.53
C ASN A 72 6.86 13.63 2.30
N GLU A 73 7.38 12.52 1.78
CA GLU A 73 8.26 12.44 0.61
C GLU A 73 7.71 11.44 -0.40
N THR A 74 8.08 11.60 -1.68
CA THR A 74 7.73 10.62 -2.73
C THR A 74 8.55 9.36 -2.53
N ILE A 75 7.91 8.20 -2.58
CA ILE A 75 8.57 6.90 -2.49
C ILE A 75 8.51 6.21 -3.84
N GLU A 76 9.66 5.74 -4.31
CA GLU A 76 9.80 4.93 -5.52
C GLU A 76 9.79 3.43 -5.14
N LEU A 77 8.92 2.65 -5.79
CA LEU A 77 8.74 1.21 -5.54
C LEU A 77 9.56 0.33 -6.50
N VAL A 78 10.62 0.86 -7.11
CA VAL A 78 11.46 0.07 -8.02
C VAL A 78 12.00 -1.17 -7.33
N GLY A 79 11.76 -2.33 -7.96
CA GLY A 79 12.22 -3.63 -7.47
C GLY A 79 11.37 -4.20 -6.33
N TRP A 80 10.30 -3.52 -5.91
CA TRP A 80 9.37 -4.05 -4.94
C TRP A 80 8.58 -5.20 -5.53
N LYS A 81 8.15 -6.10 -4.64
CA LYS A 81 7.28 -7.22 -4.99
C LYS A 81 6.11 -7.26 -4.02
N ILE A 82 4.97 -7.72 -4.52
CA ILE A 82 3.81 -8.06 -3.70
C ILE A 82 3.68 -9.58 -3.66
N GLN A 83 3.34 -10.08 -2.48
CA GLN A 83 3.29 -11.49 -2.16
C GLN A 83 2.21 -11.68 -1.08
N ASP A 84 1.51 -12.81 -1.14
CA ASP A 84 0.58 -13.25 -0.09
C ASP A 84 1.31 -14.13 0.97
N ASN A 85 0.55 -14.86 1.78
CA ASN A 85 1.11 -15.80 2.75
C ASN A 85 1.78 -17.04 2.09
N TYR A 86 1.58 -17.27 0.79
CA TYR A 86 2.22 -18.33 0.02
C TYR A 86 3.48 -17.81 -0.67
N ILE A 87 4.60 -17.88 0.05
CA ILE A 87 5.95 -17.40 -0.34
C ILE A 87 6.43 -17.92 -1.72
N SER A 88 5.81 -18.95 -2.29
CA SER A 88 6.17 -19.51 -3.59
C SER A 88 5.82 -18.64 -4.82
N LYS A 89 4.96 -17.61 -4.69
CA LYS A 89 4.61 -16.71 -5.80
C LYS A 89 4.61 -15.25 -5.34
N SER A 90 5.17 -14.38 -6.17
CA SER A 90 5.27 -12.94 -5.93
C SER A 90 5.25 -12.20 -7.24
N ASP A 91 4.56 -11.06 -7.30
CA ASP A 91 4.53 -10.21 -8.48
C ASP A 91 5.44 -9.01 -8.32
N SER A 92 6.19 -8.71 -9.37
CA SER A 92 7.06 -7.55 -9.38
C SER A 92 6.21 -6.31 -9.68
N ILE A 93 6.29 -5.32 -8.81
CA ILE A 93 5.64 -4.04 -9.04
C ILE A 93 6.54 -3.28 -10.04
N PRO A 94 5.99 -2.81 -11.18
CA PRO A 94 6.70 -1.91 -12.08
C PRO A 94 7.21 -0.66 -11.34
N SER A 95 8.16 0.07 -11.92
CA SER A 95 8.61 1.34 -11.36
C SER A 95 7.41 2.27 -11.13
N LEU A 96 7.21 2.64 -9.88
CA LEU A 96 6.05 3.41 -9.44
C LEU A 96 6.47 4.42 -8.39
N ASN A 97 6.06 5.67 -8.57
CA ASN A 97 6.24 6.73 -7.58
C ASN A 97 4.91 7.02 -6.89
N ILE A 98 4.89 6.88 -5.57
CA ILE A 98 3.74 7.29 -4.75
C ILE A 98 4.11 8.61 -4.08
N THR A 99 3.40 9.68 -4.44
CA THR A 99 3.59 11.03 -3.88
C THR A 99 3.34 11.05 -2.37
N PRO A 100 3.79 12.09 -1.64
CA PRO A 100 3.47 12.25 -0.22
C PRO A 100 1.96 12.16 0.02
N LYS A 101 1.54 11.31 0.97
CA LYS A 101 0.10 11.06 1.25
C LYS A 101 -0.70 10.56 0.03
N GLY A 102 -0.01 10.07 -0.99
CA GLY A 102 -0.58 9.52 -2.21
C GLY A 102 -0.98 8.06 -2.06
N PHE A 103 -1.80 7.61 -3.01
CA PHE A 103 -2.31 6.24 -3.10
C PHE A 103 -1.95 5.64 -4.45
N ALA A 104 -1.79 4.32 -4.50
CA ALA A 104 -1.72 3.58 -5.75
C ALA A 104 -2.41 2.24 -5.63
N ILE A 105 -3.06 1.81 -6.71
CA ILE A 105 -3.70 0.52 -6.81
C ILE A 105 -2.77 -0.45 -7.54
N ILE A 106 -2.62 -1.65 -6.99
CA ILE A 106 -2.08 -2.82 -7.68
C ILE A 106 -3.26 -3.75 -7.97
N ALA A 107 -3.63 -3.92 -9.23
CA ALA A 107 -4.77 -4.74 -9.64
C ALA A 107 -4.34 -5.95 -10.47
N ALA A 108 -5.06 -7.06 -10.28
CA ALA A 108 -4.81 -8.31 -11.00
C ALA A 108 -5.00 -8.17 -12.52
N SER A 109 -6.02 -7.43 -12.94
CA SER A 109 -6.44 -7.29 -14.33
C SER A 109 -6.97 -5.89 -14.66
N SER A 110 -7.00 -5.55 -15.95
CA SER A 110 -7.60 -4.32 -16.48
C SER A 110 -9.12 -4.24 -16.25
N ILE A 111 -9.76 -5.35 -15.87
CA ILE A 111 -11.16 -5.41 -15.39
C ILE A 111 -11.41 -4.41 -14.26
N PHE A 112 -10.39 -4.03 -13.48
CA PHE A 112 -10.50 -2.96 -12.49
C PHE A 112 -11.17 -1.67 -13.02
N TYR A 113 -10.91 -1.29 -14.27
CA TYR A 113 -11.52 -0.10 -14.88
C TYR A 113 -12.98 -0.31 -15.27
N GLU A 114 -13.42 -1.55 -15.47
CA GLU A 114 -14.82 -1.89 -15.67
C GLU A 114 -15.60 -1.82 -14.35
N ASP A 115 -14.98 -2.27 -13.25
CA ASP A 115 -15.57 -2.20 -11.90
C ASP A 115 -15.60 -0.76 -11.36
N TYR A 116 -14.57 0.03 -11.67
CA TYR A 116 -14.38 1.39 -11.17
C TYR A 116 -14.12 2.38 -12.31
N PRO A 117 -15.09 2.62 -13.21
CA PRO A 117 -14.90 3.45 -14.40
C PRO A 117 -14.63 4.92 -14.08
N ASP A 118 -15.04 5.38 -12.90
CA ASP A 118 -14.82 6.75 -12.41
C ASP A 118 -13.57 6.88 -11.54
N PHE A 119 -12.76 5.81 -11.40
CA PHE A 119 -11.51 5.89 -10.66
C PHE A 119 -10.52 6.80 -11.38
N TYR A 120 -9.90 7.70 -10.63
CA TYR A 120 -8.83 8.55 -11.11
C TYR A 120 -7.67 8.50 -10.13
N GLY A 121 -6.53 8.02 -10.59
CA GLY A 121 -5.36 7.82 -9.77
C GLY A 121 -4.35 6.90 -10.43
N THR A 122 -3.34 6.53 -9.67
CA THR A 122 -2.31 5.60 -10.11
C THR A 122 -2.81 4.16 -9.98
N VAL A 123 -2.82 3.43 -11.09
CA VAL A 123 -3.13 1.99 -11.12
C VAL A 123 -2.00 1.27 -11.86
N VAL A 124 -1.53 0.18 -11.28
CA VAL A 124 -0.65 -0.80 -11.90
C VAL A 124 -1.47 -2.06 -12.14
N ILE A 125 -1.41 -2.60 -13.35
CA ILE A 125 -2.02 -3.88 -13.70
C ILE A 125 -0.91 -4.94 -13.80
N ILE A 126 -1.09 -6.08 -13.13
CA ILE A 126 -0.15 -7.22 -13.17
C ILE A 126 -0.42 -8.14 -14.38
N GLU A 127 -1.66 -8.19 -14.89
CA GLU A 127 -2.10 -8.93 -16.10
C GLU A 127 -1.87 -10.45 -16.06
N ASP A 128 -1.64 -11.03 -14.87
CA ASP A 128 -1.55 -12.49 -14.68
C ASP A 128 -2.81 -13.10 -14.05
N GLY A 129 -3.83 -12.27 -13.79
CA GLY A 129 -5.12 -12.66 -13.22
C GLY A 129 -5.11 -12.82 -11.70
N TYR A 130 -4.01 -12.47 -11.02
CA TYR A 130 -3.88 -12.52 -9.57
C TYR A 130 -3.10 -11.32 -9.03
N VAL A 131 -3.22 -11.07 -7.73
CA VAL A 131 -2.19 -10.32 -6.99
C VAL A 131 -1.46 -11.29 -6.07
N GLY A 132 -0.19 -11.57 -6.35
CA GLY A 132 0.59 -12.62 -5.71
C GLY A 132 0.18 -14.01 -6.21
N ASN A 133 -0.46 -14.80 -5.34
CA ASN A 133 -1.03 -16.11 -5.66
C ASN A 133 -2.56 -16.13 -5.59
N GLY A 134 -3.18 -14.95 -5.51
CA GLY A 134 -4.56 -14.77 -5.05
C GLY A 134 -4.56 -14.16 -3.64
N LEU A 135 -5.52 -13.29 -3.35
CA LEU A 135 -5.62 -12.61 -2.05
C LEU A 135 -6.55 -13.36 -1.06
N ALA A 136 -7.30 -14.36 -1.53
CA ALA A 136 -8.28 -15.14 -0.77
C ALA A 136 -7.72 -16.37 -0.03
#